data_AF-A0A1I2E450-F1
#
_entry.id   AF-A0A1I2E450-F1
#
_cell.length_a   1.000
_cell.length_b   1.000
_cell.length_c   1.000
_cell.angle_alpha   90.00
_cell.angle_beta   90.00
_cell.angle_gamma   90.00
#
_symmetry.space_group_name_H-M   'P 1'
#
loop_
_entity.id
_entity.type
_entity.pdbx_description
1 polymer ?
#
loop_
_entity_poly.entity_id
_entity_poly.type
_entity_poly.pdbx_seq_one_letter_code
_entity_poly.pdbx_strand_id
1 'polypeptide(L)'
;MPQLFNRIRSLTVKVYSATENVVIGNALRSITDNREHCNYKLIFDYLFFHILLLIPKALIGLYNQNTTDLLLMPVFLVLLLLGMLLLKKGVPYKTVSTFAVLSTMLVPMASSFLNNQDTSPRYTMIWLLSILFCYITTNLATTLLMGALLCGYLGLAVWVNVNQLAVFATPNYSAEQNIISMPILAGLYILFLIRVLGAHYRNIFIFEEALSLQKQKQHSSLLNQHLTKQFIILKGLSRSGKSKYLDGNRELLEACLGEIEKQCESAIDYLDAGRQPEN
;
A
#
# COMPACT_ATOMS: atom_id res chain seq x y z
N MET A 1 17.33 -29.60 -9.93
CA MET A 1 16.20 -28.64 -9.79
C MET A 1 16.54 -27.22 -9.28
N PRO A 2 17.62 -26.92 -8.52
CA PRO A 2 17.82 -25.56 -7.97
C PRO A 2 18.18 -24.50 -9.04
N GLN A 3 18.84 -24.91 -10.14
CA GLN A 3 19.19 -23.99 -11.23
C GLN A 3 17.98 -23.47 -12.01
N LEU A 4 16.95 -24.30 -12.19
CA LEU A 4 15.70 -23.92 -12.86
C LEU A 4 14.93 -22.90 -12.01
N PHE A 5 14.83 -23.13 -10.71
CA PHE A 5 14.20 -22.21 -9.77
C PHE A 5 14.94 -20.86 -9.71
N ASN A 6 16.27 -20.88 -9.72
CA ASN A 6 17.09 -19.66 -9.76
C ASN A 6 16.93 -18.89 -11.07
N ARG A 7 16.82 -19.58 -12.22
CA ARG A 7 16.54 -18.93 -13.51
C ARG A 7 15.16 -18.30 -13.55
N ILE A 8 14.13 -19.01 -13.08
CA ILE A 8 12.76 -18.49 -12.99
C ILE A 8 12.74 -17.27 -12.06
N ARG A 9 13.34 -17.37 -10.88
CA ARG A 9 13.46 -16.23 -9.94
C ARG A 9 14.14 -15.03 -10.59
N SER A 10 15.27 -15.24 -11.26
CA SER A 10 15.99 -14.16 -11.95
C SER A 10 15.13 -13.49 -13.03
N LEU A 11 14.41 -14.29 -13.81
CA LEU A 11 13.54 -13.80 -14.87
C LEU A 11 12.35 -13.02 -14.30
N THR A 12 11.70 -13.53 -13.25
CA THR A 12 10.61 -12.82 -12.56
C THR A 12 11.07 -11.49 -12.00
N VAL A 13 12.25 -11.45 -11.35
CA VAL A 13 12.81 -10.20 -10.83
C VAL A 13 13.10 -9.21 -11.95
N LYS A 14 13.67 -9.67 -13.07
CA LYS A 14 13.95 -8.81 -14.23
C LYS A 14 12.68 -8.27 -14.89
N VAL A 15 11.66 -9.12 -15.09
CA VAL A 15 10.39 -8.69 -15.69
C VAL A 15 9.69 -7.69 -14.79
N TYR A 16 9.63 -7.98 -13.48
CA TYR A 16 9.05 -7.07 -12.50
C TYR A 16 9.78 -5.73 -12.48
N SER A 17 11.11 -5.71 -12.36
CA SER A 17 11.87 -4.46 -12.28
C SER A 17 11.84 -3.66 -13.58
N ALA A 18 11.89 -4.32 -14.74
CA ALA A 18 11.73 -3.67 -16.03
C ALA A 18 10.34 -3.02 -16.16
N THR A 19 9.29 -3.74 -15.75
CA THR A 19 7.92 -3.23 -15.82
C THR A 19 7.71 -2.07 -14.83
N GLU A 20 8.24 -2.19 -13.61
CA GLU A 20 8.22 -1.13 -12.60
C GLU A 20 8.88 0.15 -13.13
N ASN A 21 10.08 0.02 -13.69
CA ASN A 21 10.83 1.15 -14.23
C ASN A 21 10.10 1.82 -15.41
N VAL A 22 9.44 1.04 -16.28
CA VAL A 22 8.72 1.58 -17.44
C VAL A 22 7.41 2.26 -17.04
N VAL A 23 6.69 1.70 -16.06
CA VAL A 23 5.37 2.21 -15.66
C VAL A 23 5.50 3.34 -14.64
N ILE A 24 6.20 3.13 -13.54
CA ILE A 24 6.24 4.12 -12.44
C ILE A 24 7.58 4.83 -12.30
N GLY A 25 8.65 4.38 -12.96
CA GLY A 25 10.00 4.93 -12.79
C GLY A 25 10.12 6.44 -13.03
N ASN A 26 9.42 6.98 -14.03
CA ASN A 26 9.41 8.43 -14.29
C ASN A 26 8.53 9.20 -13.30
N ALA A 27 7.36 8.66 -12.94
CA ALA A 27 6.44 9.30 -12.01
C ALA A 27 7.05 9.40 -10.60
N LEU A 28 7.68 8.32 -10.12
CA LEU A 28 8.32 8.23 -8.81
C LEU A 28 9.47 9.22 -8.64
N ARG A 29 10.19 9.58 -9.71
CA ARG A 29 11.26 10.59 -9.66
C ARG A 29 10.76 12.00 -9.42
N SER A 30 9.51 12.30 -9.79
CA SER A 30 8.91 13.62 -9.57
C SER A 30 8.26 13.79 -8.20
N ILE A 31 7.92 12.67 -7.53
CA ILE A 31 7.22 12.67 -6.25
C ILE A 31 8.22 12.86 -5.11
N THR A 32 8.05 13.94 -4.34
CA THR A 32 8.87 14.25 -3.17
C THR A 32 8.32 13.68 -1.87
N ASP A 33 7.02 13.36 -1.80
CA ASP A 33 6.38 12.79 -0.62
C ASP A 33 6.53 11.25 -0.59
N ASN A 34 7.12 10.75 0.50
CA ASN A 34 7.33 9.33 0.74
C ASN A 34 6.01 8.54 0.79
N ARG A 35 4.91 9.15 1.27
CA ARG A 35 3.60 8.50 1.35
C ARG A 35 2.98 8.30 -0.04
N GLU A 36 3.07 9.32 -0.89
CA GLU A 36 2.58 9.23 -2.26
C GLU A 36 3.38 8.21 -3.07
N HIS A 37 4.71 8.19 -2.89
CA HIS A 37 5.60 7.21 -3.49
C HIS A 37 5.18 5.76 -3.18
N CYS A 38 4.89 5.48 -1.90
CA CYS A 38 4.39 4.19 -1.44
C CYS A 38 3.04 3.80 -2.07
N ASN A 39 2.12 4.75 -2.21
CA ASN A 39 0.80 4.51 -2.80
C ASN A 39 0.89 4.20 -4.30
N TYR A 40 1.72 4.93 -5.06
CA TYR A 40 1.95 4.63 -6.48
C TYR A 40 2.50 3.22 -6.67
N LYS A 41 3.47 2.83 -5.83
CA LYS A 41 4.03 1.47 -5.86
C LYS A 41 2.99 0.41 -5.53
N LEU A 42 2.15 0.65 -4.53
CA LEU A 42 1.07 -0.27 -4.16
C LEU A 42 0.04 -0.45 -5.28
N ILE A 43 -0.33 0.63 -5.98
CA ILE A 43 -1.26 0.56 -7.13
C ILE A 43 -0.62 -0.20 -8.30
N PHE A 44 0.67 0.04 -8.57
CA PHE A 44 1.41 -0.71 -9.57
C PHE A 44 1.43 -2.22 -9.26
N ASP A 45 1.82 -2.58 -8.03
CA ASP A 45 1.80 -3.98 -7.58
C ASP A 45 0.39 -4.57 -7.78
N TYR A 46 -0.65 -3.87 -7.32
CA TYR A 46 -2.03 -4.32 -7.45
C TYR A 46 -2.45 -4.60 -8.90
N LEU A 47 -2.15 -3.71 -9.85
CA LEU A 47 -2.46 -3.90 -11.26
C LEU A 47 -1.61 -5.00 -11.89
N PHE A 48 -0.31 -5.03 -11.60
CA PHE A 48 0.62 -6.02 -12.13
C PHE A 48 0.22 -7.45 -11.72
N PHE A 49 -0.12 -7.67 -10.45
CA PHE A 49 -0.55 -8.99 -9.98
C PHE A 49 -1.93 -9.39 -10.51
N HIS A 50 -2.85 -8.45 -10.72
CA HIS A 50 -4.10 -8.75 -11.44
C HIS A 50 -3.81 -9.21 -12.88
N ILE A 51 -2.91 -8.53 -13.61
CA ILE A 51 -2.50 -8.93 -14.96
C ILE A 51 -1.86 -10.32 -14.93
N LEU A 52 -1.00 -10.61 -13.94
CA LEU A 52 -0.37 -11.92 -13.80
C LEU A 52 -1.41 -13.03 -13.55
N LEU A 53 -2.42 -12.75 -12.72
CA LEU A 53 -3.51 -13.69 -12.42
C LEU A 53 -4.45 -13.93 -13.60
N LEU A 54 -4.42 -13.09 -14.64
CA LEU A 54 -5.14 -13.38 -15.88
C LEU A 54 -4.61 -14.63 -16.56
N ILE A 55 -3.31 -14.94 -16.47
CA ILE A 55 -2.73 -16.11 -17.12
C ILE A 55 -3.36 -17.42 -16.61
N PRO A 56 -3.31 -17.75 -15.30
CA PRO A 56 -3.95 -18.97 -14.80
C PRO A 56 -5.48 -18.92 -14.99
N LYS A 57 -6.11 -17.74 -14.87
CA LYS A 57 -7.55 -17.59 -15.12
C LYS A 57 -7.91 -17.90 -16.58
N ALA A 58 -7.06 -17.55 -17.53
CA ALA A 58 -7.26 -17.81 -18.96
C ALA A 58 -7.17 -19.31 -19.25
N LEU A 59 -6.18 -19.97 -18.66
CA LEU A 59 -6.00 -21.42 -18.79
C LEU A 59 -7.19 -22.19 -18.22
N ILE A 60 -7.69 -21.78 -17.05
CA ILE A 60 -8.89 -22.36 -16.44
C ILE A 60 -10.12 -22.09 -17.33
N GLY A 61 -10.28 -20.86 -17.82
CA GLY A 61 -11.39 -20.49 -18.71
C GLY A 61 -11.41 -21.29 -20.01
N LEU A 62 -10.23 -21.51 -20.61
CA LEU A 62 -10.06 -22.36 -21.80
C LEU A 62 -10.38 -23.83 -21.50
N TYR A 63 -9.89 -24.36 -20.37
CA TYR A 63 -10.12 -25.74 -19.97
C TYR A 63 -11.61 -26.02 -19.71
N ASN A 64 -12.29 -25.11 -19.02
CA ASN A 64 -13.71 -25.23 -18.71
C ASN A 64 -14.63 -24.73 -19.83
N GLN A 65 -14.07 -24.29 -20.97
CA GLN A 65 -14.81 -23.72 -22.10
C GLN A 65 -15.78 -22.60 -21.69
N ASN A 66 -15.42 -21.81 -20.66
CA ASN A 66 -16.27 -20.73 -20.17
C ASN A 66 -16.13 -19.51 -21.10
N THR A 67 -17.02 -19.43 -22.09
CA THR A 67 -17.00 -18.40 -23.13
C THR A 67 -17.21 -16.99 -22.57
N THR A 68 -18.01 -16.83 -21.52
CA THR A 68 -18.26 -15.55 -20.84
C THR A 68 -16.98 -14.98 -20.22
N ASP A 69 -16.26 -15.79 -19.45
CA ASP A 69 -14.99 -15.35 -18.84
C ASP A 69 -13.92 -15.06 -19.89
N LEU A 70 -13.86 -15.86 -20.95
CA LEU A 70 -12.93 -15.67 -22.05
C LEU A 70 -13.23 -14.39 -22.85
N LEU A 71 -14.49 -13.98 -22.97
CA LEU A 71 -14.90 -12.76 -23.64
C LEU A 71 -14.64 -11.50 -22.78
N LEU A 72 -14.88 -11.58 -21.47
CA LEU A 72 -14.65 -10.47 -20.54
C LEU A 72 -13.17 -10.28 -20.19
N MET A 73 -12.34 -11.31 -20.33
CA MET A 73 -10.92 -11.25 -20.00
C MET A 73 -10.11 -10.24 -20.83
N PRO A 74 -10.26 -10.14 -22.16
CA PRO A 74 -9.65 -9.07 -22.97
C PRO A 74 -10.05 -7.67 -22.50
N VAL A 75 -11.34 -7.48 -22.20
CA VAL A 75 -11.85 -6.20 -21.67
C VAL A 75 -11.17 -5.86 -20.35
N PHE A 76 -11.06 -6.86 -19.46
CA PHE A 76 -10.41 -6.68 -18.18
C PHE A 76 -8.91 -6.35 -18.32
N LEU A 77 -8.21 -7.03 -19.23
CA LEU A 77 -6.81 -6.75 -19.53
C LEU A 77 -6.63 -5.32 -20.03
N VAL A 78 -7.48 -4.85 -20.95
CA VAL A 78 -7.43 -3.47 -21.45
C VAL A 78 -7.62 -2.46 -20.32
N LEU A 79 -8.58 -2.68 -19.42
CA LEU A 79 -8.80 -1.81 -18.26
C LEU A 79 -7.57 -1.78 -17.33
N LEU A 80 -6.97 -2.93 -17.03
CA LEU A 80 -5.76 -3.00 -16.18
C LEU A 80 -4.57 -2.30 -16.84
N LEU A 81 -4.38 -2.49 -18.15
CA LEU A 81 -3.34 -1.79 -18.91
C LEU A 81 -3.60 -0.28 -18.97
N LEU A 82 -4.85 0.15 -19.09
CA LEU A 82 -5.21 1.56 -19.00
C LEU A 82 -4.85 2.14 -17.62
N GLY A 83 -5.08 1.40 -16.54
CA GLY A 83 -4.64 1.78 -15.20
C GLY A 83 -3.12 1.96 -15.12
N MET A 84 -2.35 1.05 -15.71
CA MET A 84 -0.88 1.17 -15.80
C MET A 84 -0.46 2.39 -16.62
N LEU A 85 -1.16 2.69 -17.71
CA LEU A 85 -0.90 3.89 -18.52
C LEU A 85 -1.21 5.19 -17.75
N LEU A 86 -2.26 5.21 -16.92
CA LEU A 86 -2.57 6.35 -16.06
C LEU A 86 -1.47 6.57 -15.01
N LEU A 87 -0.96 5.50 -14.40
CA LEU A 87 0.22 5.59 -13.51
C LEU A 87 1.43 6.18 -14.25
N LYS A 88 1.69 5.70 -15.47
CA LYS A 88 2.81 6.17 -16.30
C LYS A 88 2.71 7.66 -16.65
N LYS A 89 1.50 8.18 -16.81
CA LYS A 89 1.25 9.61 -17.06
C LYS A 89 1.33 10.48 -15.80
N GLY A 90 1.54 9.89 -14.61
CA GLY A 90 1.59 10.63 -13.35
C GLY A 90 0.22 11.15 -12.90
N VAL A 91 -0.87 10.48 -13.29
CA VAL A 91 -2.23 10.83 -12.84
C VAL A 91 -2.34 10.59 -11.32
N PRO A 92 -2.97 11.48 -10.54
CA PRO A 92 -3.05 11.36 -9.09
C PRO A 92 -3.48 9.97 -8.63
N TYR A 93 -2.76 9.43 -7.63
CA TYR A 93 -2.91 8.05 -7.16
C TYR A 93 -4.36 7.71 -6.78
N LYS A 94 -5.10 8.66 -6.19
CA LYS A 94 -6.52 8.50 -5.80
C LYS A 94 -7.44 8.22 -6.98
N THR A 95 -7.21 8.87 -8.11
CA THR A 95 -7.99 8.67 -9.33
C THR A 95 -7.69 7.30 -9.93
N VAL A 96 -6.40 6.94 -10.00
CA VAL A 96 -5.97 5.66 -10.55
C VAL A 96 -6.43 4.50 -9.67
N SER A 97 -6.35 4.63 -8.34
CA SER A 97 -6.83 3.59 -7.44
C SER A 97 -8.34 3.40 -7.51
N THR A 98 -9.12 4.49 -7.59
CA THR A 98 -10.58 4.41 -7.76
C THR A 98 -10.94 3.71 -9.08
N PHE A 99 -10.25 4.05 -10.17
CA PHE A 99 -10.43 3.40 -11.46
C PHE A 99 -10.06 1.90 -11.41
N ALA A 100 -8.94 1.55 -10.76
CA ALA A 100 -8.52 0.18 -10.58
C ALA A 100 -9.57 -0.63 -9.80
N VAL A 101 -10.04 -0.11 -8.65
CA VAL A 101 -11.08 -0.73 -7.81
C VAL A 101 -12.38 -0.92 -8.58
N LEU A 102 -12.84 0.11 -9.30
CA LEU A 102 -14.07 0.01 -10.08
C LEU A 102 -13.95 -1.07 -11.16
N SER A 103 -12.81 -1.12 -11.87
CA SER A 103 -12.57 -2.11 -12.92
C SER A 103 -12.50 -3.53 -12.36
N THR A 104 -11.80 -3.73 -11.23
CA THR A 104 -11.65 -5.03 -10.57
C THR A 104 -12.90 -5.45 -9.78
N MET A 105 -13.86 -4.56 -9.55
CA MET A 105 -15.18 -4.92 -9.03
C MET A 105 -16.22 -5.20 -10.11
N LEU A 106 -16.39 -4.26 -11.05
CA LEU A 106 -17.46 -4.31 -12.05
C LEU A 106 -17.28 -5.44 -13.04
N VAL A 107 -16.04 -5.72 -13.48
CA VAL A 107 -15.83 -6.80 -14.45
C VAL A 107 -16.13 -8.18 -13.85
N PRO A 108 -15.68 -8.51 -12.63
CA PRO A 108 -16.14 -9.73 -11.94
C PRO A 108 -17.64 -9.75 -11.64
N MET A 109 -18.28 -8.62 -11.34
CA MET A 109 -19.75 -8.55 -11.21
C MET A 109 -20.45 -8.90 -12.51
N ALA A 110 -20.00 -8.34 -13.63
CA ALA A 110 -20.55 -8.65 -14.95
C ALA A 110 -20.34 -10.14 -15.31
N SER A 111 -19.15 -10.69 -15.03
CA SER A 111 -18.88 -12.12 -15.25
C SER A 111 -19.75 -13.01 -14.37
N SER A 112 -19.87 -12.68 -13.08
CA SER A 112 -20.75 -13.38 -12.13
C SER A 112 -22.20 -13.35 -12.60
N PHE A 113 -22.72 -12.19 -13.03
CA PHE A 113 -24.09 -12.04 -13.50
C PHE A 113 -24.38 -12.87 -14.76
N LEU A 114 -23.48 -12.87 -15.75
CA LEU A 114 -23.61 -13.66 -16.98
C LEU A 114 -23.40 -15.17 -16.75
N ASN A 115 -22.69 -15.54 -15.68
CA ASN A 115 -22.51 -16.92 -15.23
C ASN A 115 -23.52 -17.30 -14.14
N ASN A 116 -24.80 -17.01 -14.37
CA ASN A 116 -25.91 -17.41 -13.50
C ASN A 116 -25.78 -16.89 -12.05
N GLN A 117 -25.40 -15.61 -11.92
CA GLN A 117 -25.24 -14.93 -10.63
C GLN A 117 -24.31 -15.69 -9.66
N ASP A 118 -23.22 -16.27 -10.18
CA ASP A 118 -22.32 -17.07 -9.38
C ASP A 118 -21.59 -16.22 -8.32
N THR A 119 -21.86 -16.50 -7.04
CA THR A 119 -21.24 -15.86 -5.87
C THR A 119 -20.13 -16.72 -5.25
N SER A 120 -19.62 -17.71 -5.98
CA SER A 120 -18.56 -18.60 -5.53
C SER A 120 -17.31 -17.86 -5.04
N PRO A 121 -16.44 -18.54 -4.26
CA PRO A 121 -15.19 -17.95 -3.74
C PRO A 121 -14.31 -17.33 -4.82
N ARG A 122 -14.41 -17.80 -6.07
CA ARG A 122 -13.70 -17.26 -7.23
C ARG A 122 -13.95 -15.77 -7.45
N TYR A 123 -15.19 -15.30 -7.32
CA TYR A 123 -15.53 -13.89 -7.52
C TYR A 123 -15.47 -13.12 -6.20
N THR A 124 -15.92 -13.75 -5.11
CA THR A 124 -15.93 -13.15 -3.78
C THR A 124 -14.54 -12.72 -3.30
N MET A 125 -13.50 -13.52 -3.56
CA MET A 125 -12.12 -13.14 -3.22
C MET A 125 -11.62 -11.91 -3.99
N ILE A 126 -12.05 -11.74 -5.25
CA ILE A 126 -11.69 -10.58 -6.07
C ILE A 126 -12.36 -9.32 -5.51
N TRP A 127 -13.65 -9.42 -5.15
CA TRP A 127 -14.39 -8.32 -4.54
C TRP A 127 -13.80 -7.91 -3.19
N LEU A 128 -13.50 -8.88 -2.32
CA LEU A 128 -12.84 -8.62 -1.03
C LEU A 128 -11.50 -7.92 -1.20
N LEU A 129 -10.66 -8.42 -2.12
CA LEU A 129 -9.37 -7.81 -2.41
C LEU A 129 -9.51 -6.38 -2.94
N SER A 130 -10.52 -6.13 -3.78
CA SER A 130 -10.78 -4.80 -4.36
C SER A 130 -11.26 -3.80 -3.31
N ILE A 131 -12.14 -4.21 -2.39
CA ILE A 131 -12.60 -3.39 -1.27
C ILE A 131 -11.43 -3.10 -0.31
N LEU A 132 -10.64 -4.12 0.04
CA LEU A 132 -9.49 -3.95 0.91
C LEU A 132 -8.46 -2.99 0.30
N PHE A 133 -8.19 -3.12 -0.99
CA PHE A 133 -7.30 -2.19 -1.71
C PHE A 133 -7.87 -0.77 -1.76
N CYS A 134 -9.19 -0.62 -1.94
CA CYS A 134 -9.88 0.67 -1.87
C CYS A 134 -9.70 1.33 -0.49
N TYR A 135 -9.87 0.56 0.58
CA TYR A 135 -9.67 1.01 1.96
C TYR A 135 -8.27 1.55 2.19
N ILE A 136 -7.26 0.84 1.68
CA ILE A 136 -5.85 1.21 1.87
C ILE A 136 -5.46 2.46 1.06
N THR A 137 -5.96 2.59 -0.16
CA THR A 137 -5.47 3.60 -1.12
C THR A 137 -6.32 4.87 -1.20
N THR A 138 -7.59 4.81 -0.77
CA THR A 138 -8.54 5.91 -0.87
C THR A 138 -9.07 6.33 0.50
N ASN A 139 -10.29 6.88 0.56
CA ASN A 139 -10.94 7.32 1.78
C ASN A 139 -11.94 6.26 2.28
N LEU A 140 -12.32 6.35 3.56
CA LEU A 140 -13.36 5.50 4.13
C LEU A 140 -14.70 5.65 3.39
N ALA A 141 -15.08 6.89 3.04
CA ALA A 141 -16.34 7.16 2.34
C ALA A 141 -16.43 6.47 0.96
N THR A 142 -15.35 6.50 0.16
CA THR A 142 -15.29 5.80 -1.13
C THR A 142 -15.33 4.30 -0.94
N THR A 143 -14.66 3.78 0.09
CA THR A 143 -14.69 2.36 0.44
C THR A 143 -16.10 1.90 0.82
N LEU A 144 -16.80 2.68 1.64
CA LEU A 144 -18.20 2.42 2.01
C LEU A 144 -19.13 2.45 0.81
N LEU A 145 -18.92 3.40 -0.12
CA LEU A 145 -19.69 3.46 -1.36
C LEU A 145 -19.47 2.21 -2.21
N MET A 146 -18.22 1.79 -2.40
CA MET A 146 -17.91 0.56 -3.14
C MET A 146 -18.46 -0.69 -2.44
N GLY A 147 -18.39 -0.73 -1.11
CA GLY A 147 -19.01 -1.80 -0.31
C GLY A 147 -20.52 -1.83 -0.44
N ALA A 148 -21.19 -0.68 -0.38
CA ALA A 148 -22.63 -0.57 -0.60
C ALA A 148 -23.03 -1.00 -2.02
N LEU A 149 -22.22 -0.65 -3.03
CA LEU A 149 -22.40 -1.11 -4.41
C LEU A 149 -22.31 -2.63 -4.51
N LEU A 150 -21.32 -3.25 -3.85
CA LEU A 150 -21.22 -4.72 -3.79
C LEU A 150 -22.42 -5.35 -3.08
N CYS A 151 -22.80 -4.84 -1.92
CA CYS A 151 -23.95 -5.36 -1.18
C CYS A 151 -25.25 -5.23 -1.99
N GLY A 152 -25.43 -4.12 -2.71
CA GLY A 152 -26.54 -3.91 -3.63
C GLY A 152 -26.54 -4.95 -4.76
N TYR A 153 -25.38 -5.20 -5.38
CA TYR A 153 -25.23 -6.26 -6.38
C TYR A 153 -25.58 -7.65 -5.83
N LEU A 154 -25.06 -8.01 -4.65
CA LEU A 154 -25.32 -9.31 -4.02
C LEU A 154 -26.81 -9.46 -3.65
N GLY A 155 -27.44 -8.40 -3.14
CA GLY A 155 -28.88 -8.37 -2.88
C GLY A 155 -29.70 -8.57 -4.15
N LEU A 156 -29.32 -7.91 -5.24
CA LEU A 156 -29.93 -8.10 -6.56
C LEU A 156 -29.75 -9.54 -7.07
N ALA A 157 -28.55 -10.10 -6.96
CA ALA A 157 -28.23 -11.47 -7.37
C ALA A 157 -29.07 -12.51 -6.60
N VAL A 158 -29.22 -12.34 -5.29
CA VAL A 158 -30.09 -13.18 -4.46
C VAL A 158 -31.56 -13.01 -4.85
N TRP A 159 -32.01 -11.77 -5.05
CA TRP A 159 -33.40 -11.50 -5.44
C TRP A 159 -33.75 -12.13 -6.79
N VAL A 160 -32.86 -12.05 -7.78
CA VAL A 160 -33.02 -12.71 -9.09
C VAL A 160 -33.13 -14.22 -8.94
N ASN A 161 -32.25 -14.83 -8.13
CA ASN A 161 -32.25 -16.27 -7.88
C ASN A 161 -33.53 -16.74 -7.16
N VAL A 162 -34.00 -16.02 -6.15
CA VAL A 162 -35.22 -16.37 -5.39
C VAL A 162 -36.46 -16.30 -6.27
N ASN A 163 -36.55 -15.31 -7.15
CA ASN A 163 -37.70 -15.15 -8.06
C ASN A 163 -37.60 -16.02 -9.33
N GLN A 164 -36.58 -16.87 -9.45
CA GLN A 164 -36.33 -17.73 -10.61
C GLN A 164 -36.43 -16.99 -11.95
N LEU A 165 -35.98 -15.74 -11.98
CA LEU A 165 -35.97 -14.97 -13.22
C LEU A 165 -34.97 -15.63 -14.17
N ALA A 166 -35.43 -16.02 -15.36
CA ALA A 166 -34.59 -16.63 -16.38
C ALA A 166 -33.62 -15.59 -16.95
N VAL A 167 -32.51 -15.38 -16.24
CA VAL A 167 -31.37 -14.61 -16.74
C VAL A 167 -30.54 -15.53 -17.63
N PHE A 168 -30.03 -14.98 -18.73
CA PHE A 168 -29.19 -15.70 -19.67
C PHE A 168 -28.02 -16.36 -18.93
N ALA A 169 -28.02 -17.69 -18.87
CA ALA A 169 -26.90 -18.48 -18.36
C ALA A 169 -26.09 -18.95 -19.56
N THR A 170 -24.77 -18.74 -19.51
CA THR A 170 -23.87 -19.26 -20.53
C THR A 170 -24.05 -20.78 -20.66
N PRO A 171 -24.30 -21.32 -21.87
CA PRO A 171 -24.39 -22.77 -22.04
C PRO A 171 -23.06 -23.40 -21.59
N ASN A 172 -23.15 -24.52 -20.86
CA ASN A 172 -22.03 -25.27 -20.26
C ASN A 172 -21.38 -24.64 -19.02
N TYR A 173 -21.96 -23.61 -18.39
CA TYR A 173 -21.50 -23.18 -17.07
C TYR A 173 -22.24 -23.92 -15.95
N SER A 174 -21.55 -24.77 -15.19
CA SER A 174 -22.02 -25.19 -13.86
C SER A 174 -20.98 -24.88 -12.79
N ALA A 175 -21.45 -24.45 -11.61
CA ALA A 175 -20.58 -24.22 -10.46
C ALA A 175 -19.83 -25.52 -10.07
N GLU A 176 -20.46 -26.67 -10.29
CA GLU A 176 -19.91 -28.00 -9.99
C GLU A 176 -18.73 -28.40 -10.89
N GLN A 177 -18.72 -27.99 -12.16
CA GLN A 177 -17.58 -28.25 -13.06
C GLN A 177 -16.31 -27.50 -12.64
N ASN A 178 -16.44 -26.43 -11.85
CA ASN A 178 -15.31 -25.60 -11.43
C ASN A 178 -14.69 -26.03 -10.08
N ILE A 179 -15.22 -27.07 -9.40
CA ILE A 179 -14.83 -27.47 -8.03
C ILE A 179 -13.31 -27.64 -7.86
N ILE A 180 -12.61 -28.19 -8.86
CA ILE A 180 -11.15 -28.42 -8.80
C ILE A 180 -10.37 -27.11 -8.97
N SER A 181 -10.85 -26.20 -9.82
CA SER A 181 -10.17 -24.95 -10.16
C SER A 181 -10.39 -23.82 -9.15
N MET A 182 -11.53 -23.84 -8.44
CA MET A 182 -11.86 -22.85 -7.41
C MET A 182 -10.83 -22.72 -6.28
N PRO A 183 -10.37 -23.80 -5.61
CA PRO A 183 -9.41 -23.68 -4.52
C PRO A 183 -8.04 -23.19 -5.00
N ILE A 184 -7.63 -23.55 -6.21
CA ILE A 184 -6.37 -23.07 -6.82
C ILE A 184 -6.46 -21.55 -7.01
N LEU A 185 -7.54 -21.06 -7.61
CA LEU A 185 -7.72 -19.65 -7.86
C LEU A 185 -7.89 -18.86 -6.55
N ALA A 186 -8.65 -19.38 -5.60
CA ALA A 186 -8.79 -18.79 -4.27
C ALA A 186 -7.44 -18.71 -3.55
N GLY A 187 -6.62 -19.77 -3.59
CA GLY A 187 -5.27 -19.78 -3.02
C GLY A 187 -4.36 -18.70 -3.63
N LEU A 188 -4.41 -18.52 -4.95
CA LEU A 188 -3.67 -17.45 -5.62
C LEU A 188 -4.12 -16.05 -5.17
N TYR A 189 -5.43 -15.82 -5.03
CA TYR A 189 -5.96 -14.56 -4.51
C TYR A 189 -5.64 -14.33 -3.03
N ILE A 190 -5.59 -15.39 -2.20
CA ILE A 190 -5.15 -15.29 -0.80
C ILE A 190 -3.68 -14.85 -0.73
N LEU A 191 -2.79 -15.48 -1.52
CA LEU A 191 -1.38 -15.07 -1.59
C LEU A 191 -1.24 -13.61 -2.04
N PHE A 192 -2.09 -13.18 -2.97
CA PHE A 192 -2.12 -11.80 -3.43
C PHE A 192 -2.61 -10.86 -2.33
N LEU A 193 -3.66 -11.23 -1.58
CA LEU A 193 -4.16 -10.46 -0.44
C LEU A 193 -3.08 -10.29 0.63
N ILE A 194 -2.38 -11.37 1.00
CA ILE A 194 -1.24 -11.34 1.92
C ILE A 194 -0.17 -10.36 1.42
N ARG A 195 0.14 -10.36 0.12
CA ARG A 195 1.12 -9.45 -0.47
C ARG A 195 0.67 -7.98 -0.37
N VAL A 196 -0.59 -7.68 -0.69
CA VAL A 196 -1.13 -6.31 -0.62
C VAL A 196 -1.11 -5.80 0.82
N LEU A 197 -1.53 -6.62 1.79
CA LEU A 197 -1.44 -6.29 3.21
C LEU A 197 0.01 -6.11 3.67
N GLY A 198 0.90 -7.04 3.33
CA GLY A 198 2.30 -6.97 3.72
C GLY A 198 3.00 -5.73 3.15
N ALA A 199 2.70 -5.36 1.90
CA ALA A 199 3.19 -4.13 1.30
C ALA A 199 2.65 -2.89 2.04
N HIS A 200 1.37 -2.88 2.40
CA HIS A 200 0.76 -1.79 3.16
C HIS A 200 1.39 -1.63 4.56
N TYR A 201 1.50 -2.70 5.34
CA TYR A 201 2.10 -2.67 6.68
C TYR A 201 3.56 -2.23 6.63
N ARG A 202 4.34 -2.74 5.67
CA ARG A 202 5.72 -2.30 5.48
C ARG A 202 5.81 -0.80 5.18
N ASN A 203 4.88 -0.28 4.36
CA ASN A 203 4.85 1.15 4.03
C ASN A 203 4.49 2.01 5.25
N ILE A 204 3.60 1.54 6.13
CA ILE A 204 3.29 2.22 7.40
C ILE A 204 4.53 2.25 8.29
N PHE A 205 5.20 1.11 8.48
CA PHE A 205 6.36 1.02 9.35
C PHE A 205 7.50 1.95 8.89
N ILE A 206 7.81 1.97 7.59
CA ILE A 206 8.81 2.88 7.01
C ILE A 206 8.42 4.35 7.22
N PHE A 207 7.13 4.67 7.12
CA PHE A 207 6.65 6.03 7.35
C PHE A 207 6.78 6.44 8.81
N GLU A 208 6.47 5.55 9.74
CA GLU A 208 6.58 5.78 11.18
C GLU A 208 8.05 5.96 11.62
N GLU A 209 8.94 5.13 11.08
CA GLU A 209 10.40 5.25 11.28
C GLU A 209 10.95 6.58 10.73
N ALA A 210 10.52 7.01 9.55
CA ALA A 210 10.92 8.30 9.00
C ALA A 210 10.46 9.48 9.88
N LEU A 211 9.25 9.37 10.44
CA LEU A 211 8.67 10.40 11.31
C LEU A 211 9.37 10.46 12.67
N SER A 212 9.72 9.31 13.25
CA SER A 212 10.49 9.24 14.50
C SER A 212 11.89 9.83 14.33
N LEU A 213 12.59 9.51 13.23
CA LEU A 213 13.89 10.10 12.88
C LEU A 213 13.80 11.61 12.66
N GLN A 214 12.75 12.10 12.02
CA GLN A 214 12.55 13.54 11.83
C GLN A 214 12.34 14.27 13.16
N LYS A 215 11.53 13.71 14.07
CA LYS A 215 11.36 14.24 15.43
C LYS A 215 12.68 14.25 16.19
N GLN A 216 13.45 13.17 16.12
CA GLN A 216 14.75 13.07 16.77
C GLN A 216 15.74 14.12 16.25
N LYS A 217 15.81 14.35 14.92
CA LYS A 217 16.63 15.40 14.31
C LYS A 217 16.20 16.80 14.73
N GLN A 218 14.89 17.06 14.78
CA GLN A 218 14.36 18.36 15.23
C GLN A 218 14.71 18.60 16.70
N HIS A 219 14.54 17.60 17.56
CA HIS A 219 14.91 17.68 18.97
C HIS A 219 16.42 17.92 19.14
N SER A 220 17.25 17.16 18.41
CA SER A 220 18.71 17.35 18.41
C SER A 220 19.12 18.75 17.93
N SER A 221 18.48 19.28 16.89
CA SER A 221 18.73 20.64 16.40
C SER A 221 18.37 21.70 17.44
N LEU A 222 17.23 21.56 18.12
CA LEU A 222 16.84 22.46 19.18
C LEU A 222 17.86 22.43 20.32
N LEU A 223 18.25 21.23 20.75
CA LEU A 223 19.20 21.03 21.82
C LEU A 223 20.57 21.63 21.49
N ASN A 224 21.06 21.42 20.27
CA ASN A 224 22.30 22.02 19.80
C ASN A 224 22.20 23.56 19.75
N GLN A 225 21.05 24.12 19.38
CA GLN A 225 20.83 25.56 19.41
C GLN A 225 20.85 26.11 20.85
N HIS A 226 20.23 25.41 21.81
CA HIS A 226 20.24 25.78 23.22
C HIS A 226 21.64 25.70 23.83
N LEU A 227 22.36 24.60 23.61
CA LEU A 227 23.75 24.44 24.05
C LEU A 227 24.67 25.50 23.42
N THR A 228 24.51 25.80 22.13
CA THR A 228 25.30 26.84 21.45
C THR A 228 25.03 28.22 22.05
N LYS A 229 23.77 28.56 22.36
CA LYS A 229 23.42 29.82 23.04
C LYS A 229 24.10 29.91 24.41
N GLN A 230 24.00 28.86 25.22
CA GLN A 230 24.60 28.81 26.55
C GLN A 230 26.13 28.90 26.48
N PHE A 231 26.77 28.20 25.53
CA PHE A 231 28.21 28.27 25.30
C PHE A 231 28.69 29.67 24.86
N ILE A 232 27.95 30.36 24.00
CA ILE A 232 28.25 31.73 23.60
C ILE A 232 28.15 32.69 24.79
N ILE A 233 27.14 32.53 25.64
CA ILE A 233 26.98 33.32 26.88
C ILE A 233 28.19 33.09 27.80
N LEU A 234 28.56 31.83 28.04
CA LEU A 234 29.72 31.47 28.85
C LEU A 234 31.03 32.07 28.31
N LYS A 235 31.24 32.01 26.98
CA LYS A 235 32.41 32.57 26.31
C LYS A 235 32.42 34.11 26.37
N GLY A 236 31.26 34.75 26.25
CA GLY A 236 31.10 36.20 26.39
C GLY A 236 31.43 36.68 27.81
N LEU A 237 30.97 35.95 28.83
CA LEU A 237 31.30 36.20 30.23
C LEU A 237 32.80 36.00 30.50
N SER A 238 33.42 34.97 29.92
CA SER A 238 34.86 34.69 30.02
C SER A 238 35.73 35.78 29.36
N ARG A 239 35.35 36.29 28.18
CA ARG A 239 36.10 37.35 27.47
C ARG A 239 35.99 38.74 28.09
N SER A 240 35.02 38.98 28.98
CA SER A 240 34.76 40.30 29.58
C SER A 240 35.86 40.77 30.55
N GLY A 241 36.75 39.89 31.01
CA GLY A 241 38.06 40.27 31.60
C GLY A 241 38.03 41.23 32.81
N LYS A 242 36.89 41.47 33.44
CA LYS A 242 36.77 42.35 34.62
C LYS A 242 36.62 41.51 35.88
N SER A 243 37.73 41.32 36.58
CA SER A 243 37.89 40.61 37.85
C SER A 243 37.05 41.14 39.03
N LYS A 244 36.27 42.22 38.84
CA LYS A 244 35.44 42.86 39.88
C LYS A 244 33.99 42.37 39.96
N TYR A 245 33.56 41.47 39.06
CA TYR A 245 32.19 40.92 39.01
C TYR A 245 32.10 39.43 39.42
N LEU A 246 33.17 38.84 39.96
CA LEU A 246 33.32 37.39 40.09
C LEU A 246 32.26 36.69 40.95
N ASP A 247 31.73 37.31 42.02
CA ASP A 247 30.78 36.64 42.92
C ASP A 247 29.37 36.53 42.31
N GLY A 248 28.82 37.60 41.72
CA GLY A 248 27.51 37.56 41.08
C GLY A 248 27.49 36.80 39.74
N ASN A 249 28.65 36.67 39.08
CA ASN A 249 28.77 35.89 37.84
C ASN A 249 28.96 34.39 38.10
N ARG A 250 29.36 33.99 39.32
CA ARG A 250 29.57 32.58 39.65
C ARG A 250 28.26 31.82 39.74
N GLU A 251 27.22 32.44 40.32
CA GLU A 251 25.85 31.90 40.32
C GLU A 251 25.27 31.79 38.91
N LEU A 252 25.52 32.79 38.05
CA LEU A 252 25.10 32.73 36.63
C LEU A 252 25.87 31.66 35.85
N LEU A 253 27.13 31.42 36.17
CA LEU A 253 27.95 30.37 35.58
C LEU A 253 27.49 28.98 36.03
N GLU A 254 27.23 28.80 37.33
CA GLU A 254 26.69 27.56 37.91
C GLU A 254 25.27 27.30 37.40
N ALA A 255 24.42 28.33 37.26
CA ALA A 255 23.11 28.20 36.65
C ALA A 255 23.19 27.83 35.16
N CYS A 256 24.14 28.39 34.41
CA CYS A 256 24.32 28.05 33.00
C CYS A 256 24.88 26.63 32.83
N LEU A 257 25.81 26.20 33.68
CA LEU A 257 26.34 24.83 33.71
C LEU A 257 25.27 23.82 34.14
N GLY A 258 24.46 24.15 35.16
CA GLY A 258 23.35 23.31 35.60
C GLY A 258 22.25 23.20 34.54
N GLU A 259 21.99 24.27 33.79
CA GLU A 259 21.04 24.22 32.67
C GLU A 259 21.63 23.41 31.48
N ILE A 260 22.94 23.47 31.21
CA ILE A 260 23.62 22.60 30.23
C ILE A 260 23.50 21.13 30.67
N GLU A 261 23.77 20.83 31.93
CA GLU A 261 23.67 19.49 32.51
C GLU A 261 22.26 18.94 32.38
N LYS A 262 21.25 19.74 32.74
CA LYS A 262 19.83 19.39 32.60
C LYS A 262 19.40 19.17 31.15
N GLN A 263 19.92 19.97 30.21
CA GLN A 263 19.66 19.77 28.77
C GLN A 263 20.33 18.49 28.25
N CYS A 264 21.53 18.16 28.73
CA CYS A 264 22.21 16.90 28.43
C CYS A 264 21.50 15.68 29.03
N GLU A 265 21.04 15.78 30.28
CA GLU A 265 20.29 14.72 30.97
C GLU A 265 18.95 14.45 30.28
N SER A 266 18.22 15.52 29.91
CA SER A 266 17.00 15.39 29.10
C SER A 266 17.27 14.79 27.71
N ALA A 267 18.45 15.00 27.12
CA ALA A 267 18.85 14.37 25.86
C ALA A 267 19.09 12.87 26.02
N ILE A 268 19.75 12.49 27.13
CA ILE A 268 20.07 11.10 27.49
C ILE A 268 18.76 10.35 27.76
N ASP A 269 17.87 10.90 28.57
CA ASP A 269 16.54 10.31 28.84
C ASP A 269 15.73 10.11 27.56
N TYR A 270 15.81 11.04 26.61
CA TYR A 270 15.10 10.91 25.33
C TYR A 270 15.72 9.85 24.42
N LEU A 271 17.04 9.67 24.48
CA LEU A 271 17.77 8.62 23.75
C LEU A 271 17.50 7.24 24.35
N ASP A 272 17.40 7.13 25.68
CA ASP A 272 17.06 5.89 26.38
C ASP A 272 15.56 5.55 26.28
N ALA A 273 14.67 6.54 26.28
CA ALA A 273 13.24 6.32 26.01
C ALA A 273 12.96 5.88 24.56
N GLY A 274 13.77 6.31 23.60
CA GLY A 274 13.75 5.80 22.22
C GLY A 274 14.34 4.39 22.08
N ARG A 275 14.97 3.88 23.14
CA ARG A 275 15.59 2.56 23.24
C ARG A 275 14.75 1.67 24.17
N GLN A 276 13.43 1.60 23.97
CA GLN A 276 12.63 0.59 24.66
C GLN A 276 13.01 -0.82 24.17
N PRO A 277 13.06 -1.81 25.09
CA PRO A 277 13.62 -3.12 24.84
C PRO A 277 12.76 -3.90 23.85
N GLU A 278 13.43 -4.57 22.90
CA GLU A 278 12.86 -5.69 22.17
C GLU A 278 12.35 -6.72 23.19
N ASN A 279 11.04 -6.78 23.40
CA ASN A 279 10.33 -7.90 24.00
C ASN A 279 9.38 -8.49 22.96
#